data_AF-A0A835M6D0-F1
#
_entry.id   AF-A0A835M6D0-F1
#
_cell.length_a   1.000
_cell.length_b   1.000
_cell.length_c   1.000
_cell.angle_alpha   90.00
_cell.angle_beta   90.00
_cell.angle_gamma   90.00
#
_symmetry.space_group_name_H-M   'P 1'
#
loop_
_entity.id
_entity.type
_entity.pdbx_description
1 polymer ?
#
loop_
_entity_poly.entity_id
_entity_poly.type
_entity_poly.pdbx_seq_one_letter_code
_entity_poly.pdbx_strand_id
1 'polypeptide(L)'
;MCGGFVFALRFNHTVSDGAGLVQFLTAIGEMACGAYAPSIQPLWRRELLNARVPPNISCVQQMYNELQNSNDTIVNDMTLLRSFYFGPQEIEALRNQVDPHLRTTSRFEILTACLWRCRTIALSLNPDDQVSPVVIVNARKIFHPPLPVGFYGNAFGTPVVFSTAGKLCQSPLEYALGLVKKAKAKVTEEFMKSSADFLVKNGRPSIINLARNYMVSDVSRLRFNLDFGWGKAVYGGPTGAFPLETSYYVAYRNKIEDGIVVTVNLPGPAMEKFAVEFEKMIKGEFN
;
A
#
# COMPACT_ATOMS: atom_id res chain seq x y z
N MET A 1 26.23 17.98 -20.45
CA MET A 1 25.45 17.65 -19.23
C MET A 1 24.02 17.32 -19.66
N CYS A 2 23.53 16.14 -19.33
CA CYS A 2 22.12 15.76 -19.54
C CYS A 2 21.31 16.45 -18.43
N GLY A 3 20.64 17.57 -18.75
CA GLY A 3 20.15 18.58 -17.81
C GLY A 3 18.98 18.20 -16.90
N GLY A 4 19.11 17.15 -16.10
CA GLY A 4 18.17 16.77 -15.04
C GLY A 4 18.87 16.55 -13.70
N PHE A 5 18.10 16.57 -12.62
CA PHE A 5 18.58 16.25 -11.27
C PHE A 5 17.58 15.33 -10.55
N VAL A 6 18.06 14.65 -9.51
CA VAL A 6 17.23 13.83 -8.62
C VAL A 6 17.23 14.49 -7.25
N PHE A 7 16.04 14.72 -6.70
CA PHE A 7 15.87 15.14 -5.31
C PHE A 7 15.50 13.91 -4.47
N ALA A 8 16.38 13.53 -3.55
CA ALA A 8 16.16 12.41 -2.64
C ALA A 8 15.97 12.90 -1.21
N LEU A 9 14.97 12.35 -0.53
CA LEU A 9 14.69 12.64 0.88
C LEU A 9 14.63 11.35 1.68
N ARG A 10 15.32 11.34 2.82
CA ARG A 10 15.15 10.36 3.88
C ARG A 10 14.42 11.03 5.03
N PHE A 11 13.35 10.41 5.52
CA PHE A 11 12.58 10.94 6.64
C PHE A 11 12.23 9.81 7.63
N ASN A 12 11.95 10.17 8.86
CA ASN A 12 11.55 9.22 9.89
C ASN A 12 10.02 9.01 9.86
N HIS A 13 9.59 7.81 9.49
CA HIS A 13 8.17 7.46 9.36
C HIS A 13 7.39 7.52 10.69
N THR A 14 8.06 7.55 11.85
CA THR A 14 7.37 7.82 13.13
C THR A 14 6.83 9.25 13.23
N VAL A 15 7.40 10.19 12.47
CA VAL A 15 6.95 11.58 12.44
C VAL A 15 5.71 11.73 11.57
N SER A 16 5.72 11.21 10.35
CA SER A 16 4.63 11.39 9.38
C SER A 16 4.43 10.15 8.53
N ASP A 17 3.24 10.01 7.95
CA ASP A 17 3.02 9.06 6.84
C ASP A 17 3.30 9.74 5.49
N GLY A 18 3.08 9.02 4.39
CA GLY A 18 3.30 9.54 3.04
C GLY A 18 2.48 10.81 2.72
N ALA A 19 1.27 10.94 3.26
CA ALA A 19 0.46 12.15 3.04
C ALA A 19 1.06 13.36 3.77
N GLY A 20 1.52 13.17 5.01
CA GLY A 20 2.24 14.21 5.75
C GLY A 20 3.58 14.60 5.10
N LEU A 21 4.32 13.63 4.57
CA LEU A 21 5.55 13.89 3.81
C LEU A 21 5.28 14.78 2.59
N VAL A 22 4.23 14.47 1.83
CA VAL A 22 3.90 15.22 0.62
C VAL A 22 3.43 16.62 0.96
N GLN A 23 2.66 16.79 2.04
CA GLN A 23 2.32 18.13 2.54
C GLN A 23 3.58 18.94 2.88
N PHE A 24 4.57 18.33 3.53
CA PHE A 24 5.85 18.98 3.83
C PHE A 24 6.64 19.35 2.56
N LEU A 25 6.74 18.43 1.60
CA LEU A 25 7.43 18.69 0.33
C LEU A 25 6.74 19.77 -0.50
N THR A 26 5.41 19.80 -0.51
CA THR A 26 4.63 20.86 -1.16
C THR A 26 4.93 22.22 -0.52
N ALA A 27 4.96 22.30 0.82
CA ALA A 27 5.32 23.52 1.53
C ALA A 27 6.73 24.01 1.15
N ILE A 28 7.72 23.12 1.07
CA ILE A 28 9.07 23.47 0.61
C ILE A 28 9.03 24.01 -0.83
N GLY A 29 8.29 23.34 -1.72
CA GLY A 29 8.16 23.77 -3.11
C GLY A 29 7.54 25.17 -3.25
N GLU A 30 6.46 25.42 -2.52
CA GLU A 30 5.81 26.73 -2.48
C GLU A 30 6.77 27.83 -1.99
N MET A 31 7.50 27.57 -0.90
CA MET A 31 8.47 28.51 -0.36
C MET A 31 9.66 28.74 -1.29
N ALA A 32 10.15 27.70 -1.95
CA ALA A 32 11.21 27.81 -2.96
C ALA A 32 10.76 28.67 -4.17
N CYS A 33 9.46 28.64 -4.49
CA CYS A 33 8.83 29.48 -5.51
C CYS A 33 8.41 30.87 -5.00
N GLY A 34 8.83 31.28 -3.79
CA GLY A 34 8.62 32.62 -3.25
C GLY A 34 7.37 32.81 -2.39
N ALA A 35 6.63 31.75 -2.04
CA ALA A 35 5.53 31.87 -1.09
C ALA A 35 6.05 32.22 0.31
N TYR A 36 5.39 33.20 0.96
CA TYR A 36 5.75 33.62 2.32
C TYR A 36 5.35 32.59 3.40
N ALA A 37 4.33 31.77 3.11
CA ALA A 37 3.81 30.73 4.01
C ALA A 37 3.21 29.59 3.17
N PRO A 38 3.15 28.36 3.72
CA PRO A 38 2.54 27.24 3.01
C PRO A 38 1.02 27.43 2.86
N SER A 39 0.49 26.97 1.74
CA SER A 39 -0.95 27.00 1.43
C SER A 39 -1.77 26.16 2.43
N ILE A 40 -1.16 25.10 2.97
CA ILE A 40 -1.71 24.29 4.05
C ILE A 40 -0.82 24.43 5.28
N GLN A 41 -1.35 25.09 6.30
CA GLN A 41 -0.66 25.25 7.58
C GLN A 41 -0.47 23.89 8.27
N PRO A 42 0.75 23.53 8.67
CA PRO A 42 1.00 22.27 9.36
C PRO A 42 0.34 22.27 10.72
N LEU A 43 -0.34 21.18 11.06
CA LEU A 43 -1.08 21.04 12.31
C LEU A 43 -0.59 19.81 13.08
N TRP A 44 -0.04 20.04 14.27
CA TRP A 44 0.49 18.97 15.14
C TRP A 44 -0.62 18.01 15.61
N ARG A 45 -1.61 18.54 16.35
CA ARG A 45 -2.85 17.90 16.87
C ARG A 45 -2.83 16.36 17.01
N ARG A 46 -1.76 15.74 17.52
CA ARG A 46 -1.62 14.27 17.63
C ARG A 46 -2.53 13.68 18.70
N GLU A 47 -2.94 14.51 19.66
CA GLU A 47 -3.90 14.16 20.69
C GLU A 47 -5.24 13.69 20.13
N LEU A 48 -5.58 14.05 18.88
CA LEU A 48 -6.77 13.56 18.18
C LEU A 48 -6.76 12.03 17.97
N LEU A 49 -5.60 11.41 18.05
CA LEU A 49 -5.39 9.96 17.87
C LEU A 49 -4.88 9.29 19.14
N ASN A 50 -5.00 9.95 20.30
CA ASN A 50 -4.66 9.32 21.58
C ASN A 50 -5.56 8.12 21.86
N ALA A 51 -5.00 7.15 22.58
CA ALA A 51 -5.80 6.09 23.19
C ALA A 51 -6.86 6.67 24.13
N ARG A 52 -7.97 5.96 24.26
CA ARG A 52 -9.03 6.24 25.23
C ARG A 52 -8.54 6.02 26.65
N VAL A 53 -9.22 6.65 27.61
CA VAL A 53 -8.96 6.49 29.04
C VAL A 53 -10.26 6.05 29.72
N PRO A 54 -10.37 4.79 30.18
CA PRO A 54 -9.38 3.71 30.04
C PRO A 54 -9.28 3.17 28.59
N PRO A 55 -8.16 2.55 28.21
CA PRO A 55 -8.04 1.88 26.91
C PRO A 55 -9.09 0.77 26.74
N ASN A 56 -9.79 0.73 25.60
CA ASN A 56 -10.79 -0.27 25.27
C ASN A 56 -10.44 -0.98 23.95
N ILE A 57 -9.94 -2.21 24.03
CA ILE A 57 -9.59 -3.00 22.85
C ILE A 57 -10.84 -3.75 22.37
N SER A 58 -11.55 -3.17 21.41
CA SER A 58 -12.79 -3.71 20.84
C SER A 58 -12.58 -4.53 19.56
N CYS A 59 -11.42 -4.36 18.91
CA CYS A 59 -11.08 -5.01 17.64
C CYS A 59 -9.84 -5.91 17.79
N VAL A 60 -9.90 -7.11 17.22
CA VAL A 60 -8.74 -8.01 17.14
C VAL A 60 -7.67 -7.41 16.22
N GLN A 61 -6.49 -7.17 16.77
CA GLN A 61 -5.38 -6.56 16.04
C GLN A 61 -4.53 -7.63 15.33
N GLN A 62 -5.11 -8.21 14.27
CA GLN A 62 -4.51 -9.32 13.52
C GLN A 62 -3.09 -9.03 12.99
N MET A 63 -2.75 -7.76 12.76
CA MET A 63 -1.39 -7.34 12.36
C MET A 63 -0.32 -7.68 13.41
N TYR A 64 -0.70 -7.76 14.69
CA TYR A 64 0.18 -8.05 15.83
C TYR A 64 -0.08 -9.42 16.45
N ASN A 65 -1.01 -10.19 15.89
CA ASN A 65 -1.20 -11.56 16.33
C ASN A 65 -0.09 -12.39 15.71
N GLU A 66 0.93 -12.71 16.50
CA GLU A 66 1.88 -13.77 16.18
C GLU A 66 1.08 -15.07 16.03
N LEU A 67 0.72 -15.42 14.80
CA LEU A 67 0.50 -16.82 14.49
C LEU A 67 1.86 -17.48 14.68
N GLN A 68 2.08 -18.04 15.87
CA GLN A 68 3.12 -19.04 16.08
C GLN A 68 2.97 -20.06 14.95
N ASN A 69 4.10 -20.43 14.36
CA ASN A 69 4.30 -21.37 13.25
C ASN A 69 4.61 -20.72 11.90
N SER A 70 5.87 -20.33 11.73
CA SER A 70 6.75 -21.09 10.83
C SER A 70 8.18 -20.58 11.00
N ASN A 71 9.12 -21.50 11.20
CA ASN A 71 10.56 -21.26 11.09
C ASN A 71 10.98 -20.97 9.63
N ASP A 72 10.06 -20.47 8.80
CA ASP A 72 10.27 -20.19 7.41
C ASP A 72 10.88 -18.81 7.31
N THR A 73 12.17 -18.80 7.63
CA THR A 73 13.11 -17.92 6.96
C THR A 73 12.94 -18.25 5.48
N ILE A 74 12.10 -17.49 4.76
CA ILE A 74 12.31 -17.39 3.31
C ILE A 74 13.76 -16.96 3.22
N VAL A 75 14.56 -17.90 2.72
CA VAL A 75 16.01 -17.86 2.66
C VAL A 75 16.43 -16.47 2.20
N ASN A 76 17.59 -16.05 2.70
CA ASN A 76 18.35 -14.85 2.36
C ASN A 76 18.75 -14.82 0.86
N ASP A 77 17.79 -15.08 -0.01
CA ASP A 77 17.87 -14.98 -1.45
C ASP A 77 17.87 -13.50 -1.79
N MET A 78 18.79 -13.12 -2.67
CA MET A 78 18.79 -11.78 -3.25
C MET A 78 17.42 -11.52 -3.88
N THR A 79 16.66 -10.64 -3.26
CA THR A 79 15.36 -10.21 -3.77
C THR A 79 15.55 -9.26 -4.95
N LEU A 80 14.67 -9.39 -5.95
CA LEU A 80 14.64 -8.54 -7.13
C LEU A 80 13.45 -7.59 -7.02
N LEU A 81 13.74 -6.29 -7.03
CA LEU A 81 12.75 -5.24 -7.18
C LEU A 81 12.50 -4.99 -8.67
N ARG A 82 11.28 -5.25 -9.14
CA ARG A 82 10.84 -4.90 -10.51
C ARG A 82 9.65 -3.95 -10.48
N SER A 83 9.53 -3.14 -11.51
CA SER A 83 8.42 -2.21 -11.71
C SER A 83 7.53 -2.71 -12.85
N PHE A 84 6.23 -2.72 -12.62
CA PHE A 84 5.22 -3.14 -13.60
C PHE A 84 4.31 -1.96 -13.90
N TYR A 85 4.15 -1.61 -15.17
CA TYR A 85 3.27 -0.52 -15.61
C TYR A 85 1.86 -1.04 -15.93
N PHE A 86 0.86 -0.23 -15.60
CA PHE A 86 -0.55 -0.51 -15.81
C PHE A 86 -1.23 0.73 -16.39
N GLY A 87 -1.55 0.67 -17.68
CA GLY A 87 -2.36 1.66 -18.38
C GLY A 87 -3.85 1.29 -18.35
N PRO A 88 -4.70 2.10 -18.99
CA PRO A 88 -6.14 1.87 -19.09
C PRO A 88 -6.49 0.49 -19.67
N GLN A 89 -5.72 0.00 -20.64
CA GLN A 89 -5.97 -1.28 -21.30
C GLN A 89 -5.78 -2.47 -20.35
N GLU A 90 -4.69 -2.48 -19.56
CA GLU A 90 -4.44 -3.54 -18.59
C GLU A 90 -5.50 -3.54 -17.47
N ILE A 91 -5.93 -2.37 -17.01
CA ILE A 91 -7.00 -2.28 -16.00
C ILE A 91 -8.32 -2.82 -16.55
N GLU A 92 -8.66 -2.49 -17.80
CA GLU A 92 -9.90 -2.94 -18.41
C GLU A 92 -9.89 -4.45 -18.68
N ALA A 93 -8.75 -5.01 -19.08
CA ALA A 93 -8.58 -6.45 -19.22
C ALA A 93 -8.82 -7.20 -17.90
N LEU A 94 -8.34 -6.66 -16.78
CA LEU A 94 -8.61 -7.23 -15.45
C LEU A 94 -10.09 -7.11 -15.06
N ARG A 95 -10.75 -5.99 -15.38
CA ARG A 95 -12.18 -5.81 -15.11
C ARG A 95 -13.04 -6.79 -15.90
N ASN A 96 -12.64 -7.12 -17.12
CA ASN A 96 -13.39 -8.06 -17.95
C ASN A 96 -13.35 -9.51 -17.44
N GLN A 97 -12.41 -9.83 -16.54
CA GLN A 97 -12.33 -11.14 -15.87
C GLN A 97 -13.19 -11.26 -14.62
N VAL A 98 -13.85 -10.17 -14.19
CA VAL A 98 -14.77 -10.23 -13.07
C VAL A 98 -16.22 -10.02 -13.53
N ASP A 99 -17.14 -10.55 -12.73
CA ASP A 99 -18.57 -10.30 -12.90
C ASP A 99 -18.88 -8.83 -13.23
N PRO A 100 -19.82 -8.52 -14.15
CA PRO A 100 -20.15 -7.15 -14.54
C PRO A 100 -20.45 -6.21 -13.37
N HIS A 101 -21.06 -6.73 -12.30
CA HIS A 101 -21.40 -5.95 -11.11
C HIS A 101 -20.15 -5.53 -10.28
N LEU A 102 -19.01 -6.20 -10.48
CA LEU A 102 -17.73 -5.93 -9.83
C LEU A 102 -16.78 -5.09 -10.70
N ARG A 103 -17.15 -4.76 -11.94
CA ARG A 103 -16.30 -3.94 -12.84
C ARG A 103 -16.13 -2.50 -12.38
N THR A 104 -17.07 -2.01 -11.56
CA THR A 104 -17.03 -0.66 -10.97
C THR A 104 -16.05 -0.53 -9.80
N THR A 105 -15.30 -1.58 -9.50
CA THR A 105 -14.28 -1.56 -8.45
C THR A 105 -13.16 -0.58 -8.72
N SER A 106 -12.56 -0.09 -7.64
CA SER A 106 -11.44 0.84 -7.75
C SER A 106 -10.25 0.12 -8.40
N ARG A 107 -9.50 0.87 -9.23
CA ARG A 107 -8.26 0.39 -9.84
C ARG A 107 -7.31 -0.26 -8.84
N PHE A 108 -7.19 0.33 -7.64
CA PHE A 108 -6.38 -0.21 -6.56
C PHE A 108 -6.83 -1.61 -6.11
N GLU A 109 -8.15 -1.82 -5.96
CA GLU A 109 -8.69 -3.10 -5.46
C GLU A 109 -8.46 -4.23 -6.45
N ILE A 110 -8.78 -4.01 -7.72
CA ILE A 110 -8.65 -5.05 -8.75
C ILE A 110 -7.19 -5.39 -9.04
N LEU A 111 -6.31 -4.39 -9.10
CA LEU A 111 -4.88 -4.60 -9.21
C LEU A 111 -4.31 -5.35 -8.00
N THR A 112 -4.68 -4.94 -6.78
CA THR A 112 -4.19 -5.61 -5.57
C THR A 112 -4.63 -7.06 -5.53
N ALA A 113 -5.88 -7.36 -5.91
CA ALA A 113 -6.38 -8.72 -6.00
C ALA A 113 -5.58 -9.58 -6.99
N CYS A 114 -5.35 -9.05 -8.19
CA CYS A 114 -4.56 -9.72 -9.23
C CYS A 114 -3.12 -9.96 -8.76
N LEU A 115 -2.43 -8.92 -8.32
CA LEU A 115 -1.03 -9.01 -7.93
C LEU A 115 -0.84 -9.90 -6.70
N TRP A 116 -1.77 -9.87 -5.75
CA TRP A 116 -1.74 -10.76 -4.60
C TRP A 116 -1.82 -12.23 -5.03
N ARG A 117 -2.76 -12.56 -5.92
CA ARG A 117 -2.94 -13.92 -6.45
C ARG A 117 -1.70 -14.36 -7.24
N CYS A 118 -1.21 -13.56 -8.19
CA CYS A 118 0.00 -13.85 -8.96
C CYS A 118 1.22 -14.05 -8.05
N ARG A 119 1.38 -13.19 -7.03
CA ARG A 119 2.46 -13.30 -6.05
C ARG A 119 2.40 -14.62 -5.29
N THR A 120 1.22 -15.02 -4.81
CA THR A 120 1.06 -16.26 -4.07
C THR A 120 1.33 -17.50 -4.93
N ILE A 121 0.89 -17.50 -6.20
CA ILE A 121 1.21 -18.57 -7.17
C ILE A 121 2.73 -18.65 -7.38
N ALA A 122 3.35 -17.51 -7.65
CA ALA A 122 4.77 -17.41 -7.96
C ALA A 122 5.68 -17.87 -6.81
N LEU A 123 5.27 -17.58 -5.56
CA LEU A 123 5.98 -18.03 -4.37
C LEU A 123 5.88 -19.54 -4.12
N SER A 124 4.92 -20.23 -4.75
CA SER A 124 4.75 -21.68 -4.61
C SER A 124 4.68 -22.15 -3.15
N LEU A 125 3.94 -21.40 -2.32
CA LEU A 125 3.76 -21.67 -0.89
C LEU A 125 3.01 -22.99 -0.65
N ASN A 126 3.08 -23.53 0.57
CA ASN A 126 2.25 -24.67 0.92
C ASN A 126 0.77 -24.27 0.82
N PRO A 127 -0.12 -25.11 0.25
CA PRO A 127 -1.52 -24.75 0.07
C PRO A 127 -2.25 -24.32 1.35
N ASP A 128 -1.84 -24.84 2.50
CA ASP A 128 -2.43 -24.53 3.81
C ASP A 128 -1.83 -23.28 4.49
N ASP A 129 -0.75 -22.71 3.92
CA ASP A 129 -0.12 -21.51 4.46
C ASP A 129 -1.11 -20.33 4.46
N GLN A 130 -1.18 -19.64 5.60
CA GLN A 130 -1.96 -18.41 5.71
C GLN A 130 -1.31 -17.28 4.92
N VAL A 131 -2.12 -16.63 4.09
CA VAL A 131 -1.75 -15.45 3.29
C VAL A 131 -2.79 -14.36 3.50
N SER A 132 -2.36 -13.10 3.41
CA SER A 132 -3.26 -11.96 3.52
C SER A 132 -2.82 -10.78 2.65
N PRO A 133 -3.76 -9.93 2.19
CA PRO A 133 -3.44 -8.61 1.69
C PRO A 133 -3.40 -7.64 2.88
N VAL A 134 -2.23 -7.02 3.10
CA VAL A 134 -2.06 -5.98 4.12
C VAL A 134 -2.16 -4.62 3.42
N VAL A 135 -3.34 -4.02 3.47
CA VAL A 135 -3.62 -2.76 2.78
C VAL A 135 -3.39 -1.58 3.71
N ILE A 136 -2.52 -0.64 3.36
CA ILE A 136 -2.40 0.62 4.09
C ILE A 136 -3.54 1.55 3.70
N VAL A 137 -4.43 1.86 4.66
CA VAL A 137 -5.61 2.71 4.42
C VAL A 137 -5.44 4.05 5.14
N ASN A 138 -5.43 5.16 4.40
CA ASN A 138 -5.45 6.50 4.99
C ASN A 138 -6.76 6.74 5.75
N ALA A 139 -6.64 6.95 7.06
CA ALA A 139 -7.77 7.07 7.97
C ALA A 139 -8.26 8.52 8.18
N ARG A 140 -7.59 9.53 7.62
CA ARG A 140 -7.94 10.95 7.86
C ARG A 140 -9.42 11.28 7.61
N LYS A 141 -10.02 10.69 6.56
CA LYS A 141 -11.42 10.90 6.19
C LYS A 141 -12.41 9.97 6.91
N ILE A 142 -11.92 9.04 7.73
CA ILE A 142 -12.75 8.02 8.40
C ILE A 142 -13.29 8.53 9.73
N PHE A 143 -12.58 9.47 10.38
CA PHE A 143 -13.02 10.10 11.62
C PHE A 143 -14.21 11.04 11.41
N HIS A 144 -15.02 11.21 12.45
CA HIS A 144 -16.14 12.15 12.48
C HIS A 144 -15.99 13.13 13.67
N PRO A 145 -15.60 14.40 13.43
CA PRO A 145 -15.27 14.99 12.13
C PRO A 145 -13.95 14.43 11.54
N PRO A 146 -13.71 14.56 10.22
CA PRO A 146 -12.44 14.18 9.61
C PRO A 146 -11.26 14.89 10.25
N LEU A 147 -10.08 14.26 10.21
CA LEU A 147 -8.85 14.91 10.68
C LEU A 147 -8.61 16.20 9.88
N PRO A 148 -8.13 17.28 10.53
CA PRO A 148 -7.91 18.54 9.85
C PRO A 148 -6.95 18.41 8.67
N VAL A 149 -7.16 19.21 7.62
CA VAL A 149 -6.35 19.18 6.38
C VAL A 149 -4.86 19.38 6.67
N GLY A 150 -4.50 20.16 7.69
CA GLY A 150 -3.12 20.39 8.10
C GLY A 150 -2.44 19.24 8.86
N PHE A 151 -3.18 18.19 9.26
CA PHE A 151 -2.64 17.09 10.06
C PHE A 151 -1.63 16.26 9.28
N TYR A 152 -0.36 16.42 9.63
CA TYR A 152 0.77 15.80 8.93
C TYR A 152 1.28 14.52 9.63
N GLY A 153 0.73 14.16 10.79
CA GLY A 153 1.11 12.95 11.51
C GLY A 153 0.68 11.66 10.79
N ASN A 154 1.02 10.50 11.38
CA ASN A 154 0.55 9.21 10.88
C ASN A 154 -0.96 9.04 11.16
N ALA A 155 -1.74 8.76 10.12
CA ALA A 155 -3.16 8.45 10.26
C ALA A 155 -3.56 7.39 9.21
N PHE A 156 -3.17 6.15 9.46
CA PHE A 156 -3.53 5.01 8.61
C PHE A 156 -3.78 3.74 9.42
N GLY A 157 -4.64 2.86 8.90
CA GLY A 157 -4.88 1.52 9.42
C GLY A 157 -4.26 0.46 8.52
N THR A 158 -3.84 -0.66 9.11
CA THR A 158 -3.30 -1.85 8.40
C THR A 158 -4.13 -3.09 8.75
N PRO A 159 -5.38 -3.19 8.25
CA PRO A 159 -6.23 -4.34 8.47
C PRO A 159 -5.64 -5.56 7.77
N VAL A 160 -5.83 -6.71 8.40
CA VAL A 160 -5.44 -8.02 7.85
C VAL A 160 -6.72 -8.81 7.56
N VAL A 161 -6.74 -9.56 6.47
CA VAL A 161 -7.79 -10.54 6.16
C VAL A 161 -7.11 -11.78 5.61
N PHE A 162 -7.27 -12.91 6.30
CA PHE A 162 -6.59 -14.14 5.93
C PHE A 162 -7.37 -14.99 4.91
N SER A 163 -6.62 -15.74 4.11
CA SER A 163 -7.01 -16.90 3.33
C SER A 163 -5.88 -17.93 3.39
N THR A 164 -6.10 -19.14 2.90
CA THR A 164 -4.99 -20.06 2.59
C THR A 164 -4.45 -19.80 1.19
N ALA A 165 -3.18 -20.13 0.96
CA ALA A 165 -2.52 -19.98 -0.34
C ALA A 165 -3.23 -20.81 -1.43
N GLY A 166 -3.55 -22.07 -1.14
CA GLY A 166 -4.25 -22.96 -2.06
C GLY A 166 -5.61 -22.42 -2.46
N LYS A 167 -6.40 -21.95 -1.48
CA LYS A 167 -7.72 -21.36 -1.75
C LYS A 167 -7.60 -20.10 -2.59
N LEU A 168 -6.63 -19.23 -2.31
CA LEU A 168 -6.41 -18.01 -3.09
C LEU A 168 -6.03 -18.34 -4.55
N CYS A 169 -5.10 -19.28 -4.75
CA CYS A 169 -4.63 -19.65 -6.09
C CYS A 169 -5.72 -20.30 -6.94
N GLN A 170 -6.52 -21.20 -6.35
CA GLN A 170 -7.55 -21.97 -7.05
C GLN A 170 -8.87 -21.22 -7.22
N SER A 171 -9.09 -20.13 -6.48
CA SER A 171 -10.33 -19.34 -6.60
C SER A 171 -10.25 -18.32 -7.75
N PRO A 172 -11.42 -17.91 -8.30
CA PRO A 172 -11.51 -16.80 -9.23
C PRO A 172 -10.98 -15.47 -8.66
N LEU A 173 -10.66 -14.51 -9.54
CA LEU A 173 -10.14 -13.19 -9.14
C LEU A 173 -11.10 -12.45 -8.19
N GLU A 174 -12.40 -12.66 -8.33
CA GLU A 174 -13.47 -12.11 -7.51
C GLU A 174 -13.30 -12.46 -6.03
N TYR A 175 -12.79 -13.66 -5.73
CA TYR A 175 -12.53 -14.08 -4.36
C TYR A 175 -11.44 -13.20 -3.72
N ALA A 176 -10.31 -13.03 -4.41
CA ALA A 176 -9.23 -12.16 -3.97
C ALA A 176 -9.71 -10.70 -3.84
N LEU A 177 -10.48 -10.22 -4.82
CA LEU A 177 -11.08 -8.89 -4.84
C LEU A 177 -12.01 -8.65 -3.63
N GLY A 178 -12.85 -9.63 -3.31
CA GLY A 178 -13.73 -9.60 -2.14
C GLY A 178 -12.95 -9.45 -0.83
N LEU A 179 -11.83 -10.17 -0.69
CA LEU A 179 -10.97 -10.08 0.49
C LEU A 179 -10.24 -8.73 0.59
N VAL A 180 -9.75 -8.17 -0.52
CA VAL A 180 -9.13 -6.83 -0.54
C VAL A 180 -10.14 -5.75 -0.15
N LYS A 181 -11.36 -5.80 -0.69
CA LYS A 181 -12.45 -4.90 -0.30
C LYS A 181 -12.77 -5.03 1.19
N LYS A 182 -12.88 -6.26 1.69
CA LYS A 182 -13.13 -6.56 3.10
C LYS A 182 -12.02 -6.00 3.98
N ALA A 183 -10.76 -6.13 3.57
CA ALA A 183 -9.63 -5.55 4.30
C ALA A 183 -9.79 -4.03 4.40
N LYS A 184 -9.98 -3.33 3.28
CA LYS A 184 -10.18 -1.87 3.29
C LYS A 184 -11.35 -1.43 4.18
N ALA A 185 -12.49 -2.12 4.08
CA ALA A 185 -13.69 -1.79 4.84
C ALA A 185 -13.56 -2.01 6.36
N LYS A 186 -12.59 -2.83 6.82
CA LYS A 186 -12.31 -3.00 8.25
C LYS A 186 -11.77 -1.73 8.91
N VAL A 187 -11.18 -0.80 8.16
CA VAL A 187 -10.69 0.45 8.74
C VAL A 187 -11.86 1.38 8.98
N THR A 188 -12.30 1.41 10.22
CA THR A 188 -13.31 2.31 10.75
C THR A 188 -12.68 3.21 11.80
N GLU A 189 -13.43 4.22 12.26
CA GLU A 189 -12.98 5.05 13.38
C GLU A 189 -12.76 4.21 14.64
N GLU A 190 -13.63 3.22 14.89
CA GLU A 190 -13.48 2.31 16.02
C GLU A 190 -12.26 1.39 15.87
N PHE A 191 -11.96 0.92 14.66
CA PHE A 191 -10.73 0.17 14.40
C PHE A 191 -9.51 1.01 14.80
N MET A 192 -9.44 2.27 14.36
CA MET A 192 -8.32 3.17 14.67
C MET A 192 -8.18 3.43 16.18
N LYS A 193 -9.30 3.69 16.87
CA LYS A 193 -9.32 3.89 18.33
C LYS A 193 -8.87 2.62 19.07
N SER A 194 -9.40 1.46 18.69
CA SER A 194 -9.01 0.18 19.28
C SER A 194 -7.54 -0.16 19.01
N SER A 195 -6.98 0.22 17.86
CA SER A 195 -5.54 0.03 17.58
C SER A 195 -4.68 0.91 18.48
N ALA A 196 -5.05 2.17 18.69
CA ALA A 196 -4.35 3.06 19.62
C ALA A 196 -4.39 2.50 21.06
N ASP A 197 -5.57 2.06 21.51
CA ASP A 197 -5.75 1.43 22.82
C ASP A 197 -4.90 0.17 22.99
N PHE A 198 -4.86 -0.67 21.95
CA PHE A 198 -4.04 -1.88 21.94
C PHE A 198 -2.55 -1.55 22.08
N LEU A 199 -2.05 -0.57 21.34
CA LEU A 199 -0.64 -0.19 21.36
C LEU A 199 -0.23 0.48 22.68
N VAL A 200 -1.10 1.28 23.29
CA VAL A 200 -0.80 1.84 24.62
C VAL A 200 -0.78 0.75 25.69
N LYS A 201 -1.70 -0.23 25.61
CA LYS A 201 -1.79 -1.31 26.60
C LYS A 201 -0.70 -2.37 26.44
N ASN A 202 -0.30 -2.69 25.21
CA ASN A 202 0.59 -3.82 24.90
C ASN A 202 1.95 -3.39 24.33
N GLY A 203 2.23 -2.08 24.24
CA GLY A 203 3.43 -1.56 23.59
C GLY A 203 3.38 -1.69 22.07
N ARG A 204 4.52 -1.98 21.45
CA ARG A 204 4.63 -2.18 19.99
C ARG A 204 5.13 -3.60 19.70
N PRO A 205 4.22 -4.59 19.65
CA PRO A 205 4.59 -5.95 19.29
C PRO A 205 5.14 -6.02 17.85
N SER A 206 5.83 -7.12 17.56
CA SER A 206 6.20 -7.48 16.19
C SER A 206 4.96 -7.59 15.31
N ILE A 207 5.12 -7.22 14.04
CA ILE A 207 4.06 -7.40 13.05
C ILE A 207 4.15 -8.78 12.40
N ILE A 208 3.06 -9.23 11.79
CA ILE A 208 3.04 -10.48 11.01
C ILE A 208 4.15 -10.53 9.94
N ASN A 209 4.61 -11.75 9.64
CA ASN A 209 5.63 -12.00 8.63
C ASN A 209 5.16 -11.55 7.23
N LEU A 210 5.83 -10.56 6.61
CA LEU A 210 5.48 -10.02 5.29
C LEU A 210 5.98 -10.88 4.12
N ALA A 211 6.78 -11.93 4.38
CA ALA A 211 7.22 -12.85 3.33
C ALA A 211 6.01 -13.57 2.70
N ARG A 212 5.03 -13.96 3.51
CA ARG A 212 3.77 -14.61 3.08
C ARG A 212 2.60 -13.63 2.90
N ASN A 213 2.65 -12.48 3.58
CA ASN A 213 1.59 -11.48 3.58
C ASN A 213 1.92 -10.31 2.64
N TYR A 214 1.01 -10.01 1.70
CA TYR A 214 1.26 -9.03 0.65
C TYR A 214 0.91 -7.62 1.11
N MET A 215 1.92 -6.86 1.55
CA MET A 215 1.76 -5.47 1.98
C MET A 215 1.78 -4.51 0.79
N VAL A 216 0.75 -3.65 0.73
CA VAL A 216 0.56 -2.70 -0.37
C VAL A 216 0.27 -1.29 0.13
N SER A 217 0.87 -0.31 -0.52
CA SER A 217 0.68 1.12 -0.24
C SER A 217 0.38 1.89 -1.53
N ASP A 218 -0.76 2.57 -1.57
CA ASP A 218 -1.13 3.42 -2.70
C ASP A 218 -0.72 4.88 -2.46
N VAL A 219 0.40 5.26 -3.08
CA VAL A 219 0.90 6.64 -3.08
C VAL A 219 0.62 7.35 -4.39
N SER A 220 -0.11 6.72 -5.32
CA SER A 220 -0.39 7.28 -6.65
C SER A 220 -1.22 8.56 -6.58
N ARG A 221 -2.10 8.67 -5.56
CA ARG A 221 -2.92 9.86 -5.33
C ARG A 221 -2.10 11.06 -4.86
N LEU A 222 -0.91 10.83 -4.32
CA LEU A 222 -0.02 11.91 -3.90
C LEU A 222 0.64 12.60 -5.10
N ARG A 223 0.78 11.88 -6.23
CA ARG A 223 1.35 12.28 -7.53
C ARG A 223 2.77 12.87 -7.51
N PHE A 224 3.29 13.26 -6.34
CA PHE A 224 4.55 13.98 -6.16
C PHE A 224 4.71 15.10 -7.19
N ASN A 225 3.61 15.80 -7.49
CA ASN A 225 3.57 16.93 -8.42
C ASN A 225 4.17 18.17 -7.76
N LEU A 226 5.45 18.05 -7.42
CA LEU A 226 6.24 19.01 -6.68
C LEU A 226 7.02 19.88 -7.66
N ASP A 227 7.09 21.16 -7.36
CA ASP A 227 7.90 22.13 -8.09
C ASP A 227 8.71 22.92 -7.06
N PHE A 228 10.03 22.88 -7.19
CA PHE A 228 10.97 23.56 -6.32
C PHE A 228 11.59 24.80 -7.00
N GLY A 229 10.97 25.31 -8.07
CA GLY A 229 11.44 26.43 -8.87
C GLY A 229 12.09 26.02 -10.21
N TRP A 230 12.14 24.72 -10.49
CA TRP A 230 12.70 24.17 -11.74
C TRP A 230 11.65 23.47 -12.62
N GLY A 231 10.38 23.64 -12.29
CA GLY A 231 9.27 22.95 -12.93
C GLY A 231 8.87 21.68 -12.19
N LYS A 232 7.79 21.07 -12.67
CA LYS A 232 7.18 19.88 -12.05
C LYS A 232 8.07 18.65 -12.20
N ALA A 233 8.12 17.84 -11.15
CA ALA A 233 8.76 16.53 -11.19
C ALA A 233 8.16 15.65 -12.30
N VAL A 234 9.04 15.06 -13.12
CA VAL A 234 8.68 14.07 -14.16
C VAL A 234 8.36 12.70 -13.58
N TYR A 235 8.89 12.38 -12.40
CA TYR A 235 8.63 11.16 -11.66
C TYR A 235 8.88 11.40 -10.16
N GLY A 236 8.08 10.77 -9.31
CA GLY A 236 8.31 10.78 -7.87
C GLY A 236 7.69 9.55 -7.21
N GLY A 237 8.45 8.93 -6.33
CA GLY A 237 8.05 7.70 -5.65
C GLY A 237 9.10 7.22 -4.67
N PRO A 238 8.78 6.21 -3.86
CA PRO A 238 9.72 5.60 -2.93
C PRO A 238 10.86 4.92 -3.69
N THR A 239 12.10 5.07 -3.20
CA THR A 239 13.34 4.59 -3.85
C THR A 239 13.68 3.11 -3.57
N GLY A 240 12.78 2.37 -2.93
CA GLY A 240 13.05 1.01 -2.44
C GLY A 240 12.48 0.85 -1.04
N ALA A 241 11.64 -0.16 -0.88
CA ALA A 241 10.72 -0.29 0.23
C ALA A 241 11.47 -0.55 1.55
N PHE A 242 11.09 0.13 2.63
CA PHE A 242 11.24 -0.42 3.98
C PHE A 242 9.85 -0.39 4.63
N PRO A 243 9.27 -1.55 4.97
CA PRO A 243 9.81 -2.91 4.78
C PRO A 243 10.02 -3.25 3.30
N LEU A 244 11.13 -3.93 2.95
CA LEU A 244 11.57 -4.28 1.58
C LEU A 244 10.53 -5.07 0.79
N GLU A 245 9.54 -5.63 1.46
CA GLU A 245 8.47 -6.46 0.92
C GLU A 245 7.23 -5.65 0.51
N THR A 246 7.17 -4.34 0.80
CA THR A 246 5.99 -3.51 0.49
C THR A 246 5.94 -3.12 -0.99
N SER A 247 4.81 -3.39 -1.64
CA SER A 247 4.55 -2.95 -3.01
C SER A 247 3.88 -1.58 -3.05
N TYR A 248 4.47 -0.65 -3.80
CA TYR A 248 3.98 0.72 -3.89
C TYR A 248 3.32 0.98 -5.23
N TYR A 249 2.12 1.57 -5.20
CA TYR A 249 1.44 2.07 -6.39
C TYR A 249 1.84 3.53 -6.56
N VAL A 250 2.50 3.83 -7.67
CA VAL A 250 3.03 5.15 -8.00
C VAL A 250 2.31 5.64 -9.26
N ALA A 251 1.84 6.90 -9.24
CA ALA A 251 1.29 7.50 -10.45
C ALA A 251 2.43 7.69 -11.45
N TYR A 252 2.21 7.25 -12.67
CA TYR A 252 3.20 7.35 -13.73
C TYR A 252 2.50 7.83 -15.00
N ARG A 253 3.11 8.78 -15.68
CA ARG A 253 2.65 9.25 -16.99
C ARG A 253 3.68 8.86 -18.02
N ASN A 254 3.28 8.05 -18.99
CA ASN A 254 4.12 7.76 -20.14
C ASN A 254 3.94 8.87 -21.20
N LYS A 255 4.54 8.74 -22.39
CA LYS A 255 4.45 9.78 -23.44
C LYS A 255 3.02 10.00 -23.99
N ILE A 256 2.10 9.06 -23.75
CA ILE A 256 0.81 8.93 -24.42
C ILE A 256 -0.36 9.03 -23.42
N GLU A 257 -0.23 8.44 -22.22
CA GLU A 257 -1.33 8.28 -21.25
C GLU A 257 -0.85 8.21 -19.79
N ASP A 258 -1.79 8.46 -18.87
CA ASP A 258 -1.59 8.29 -17.44
C ASP A 258 -1.84 6.82 -17.05
N GLY A 259 -0.97 6.28 -16.21
CA GLY A 259 -1.08 4.93 -15.67
C GLY A 259 -0.56 4.83 -14.24
N ILE A 260 -0.33 3.60 -13.81
CA ILE A 260 0.26 3.28 -12.51
C ILE A 260 1.49 2.42 -12.73
N VAL A 261 2.55 2.69 -11.98
CA VAL A 261 3.65 1.74 -11.79
C VAL A 261 3.47 1.08 -10.42
N VAL A 262 3.52 -0.25 -10.37
CA VAL A 262 3.59 -0.99 -9.12
C VAL A 262 4.98 -1.61 -8.98
N THR A 263 5.65 -1.33 -7.87
CA THR A 263 6.93 -1.97 -7.54
C THR A 263 6.66 -3.27 -6.80
N VAL A 264 7.25 -4.38 -7.24
CA VAL A 264 7.12 -5.70 -6.61
C VAL A 264 8.51 -6.22 -6.27
N ASN A 265 8.68 -6.71 -5.04
CA ASN A 265 9.94 -7.31 -4.58
C ASN A 265 9.73 -8.79 -4.25
N LEU A 266 10.48 -9.67 -4.92
CA LEU A 266 10.39 -11.13 -4.76
C LEU A 266 11.77 -11.78 -4.92
N PRO A 267 11.99 -12.98 -4.36
CA PRO A 267 13.14 -13.80 -4.74
C PRO A 267 13.23 -13.96 -6.27
N GLY A 268 14.44 -13.96 -6.83
CA GLY A 268 14.65 -13.97 -8.29
C GLY A 268 13.82 -15.01 -9.06
N PRO A 269 13.84 -16.30 -8.68
CA PRO A 269 13.04 -17.33 -9.33
C PRO A 269 11.52 -17.08 -9.23
N ALA A 270 11.05 -16.54 -8.10
CA ALA A 270 9.64 -16.19 -7.93
C ALA A 270 9.28 -14.96 -8.78
N MET A 271 10.20 -14.02 -8.99
CA MET A 271 9.95 -12.86 -9.85
C MET A 271 9.71 -13.25 -11.32
N GLU A 272 10.44 -14.23 -11.85
CA GLU A 272 10.19 -14.71 -13.22
C GLU A 272 8.82 -15.40 -13.35
N LYS A 273 8.48 -16.28 -12.39
CA LYS A 273 7.15 -16.89 -12.34
C LYS A 273 6.06 -15.83 -12.22
N PHE A 274 6.26 -14.82 -11.37
CA PHE A 274 5.32 -13.72 -11.18
C PHE A 274 5.05 -12.97 -12.48
N ALA A 275 6.09 -12.63 -13.24
CA ALA A 275 5.94 -11.93 -14.52
C ALA A 275 5.11 -12.76 -15.52
N VAL A 276 5.35 -14.06 -15.61
CA VAL A 276 4.58 -14.97 -16.48
C VAL A 276 3.11 -15.08 -16.04
N GLU A 277 2.86 -15.32 -14.76
CA GLU A 277 1.49 -15.42 -14.22
C GLU A 277 0.71 -14.11 -14.39
N PHE A 278 1.41 -12.99 -14.26
CA PHE A 278 0.84 -11.67 -14.48
C PHE A 278 0.46 -11.42 -15.95
N GLU A 279 1.32 -11.79 -16.91
CA GLU A 279 1.01 -11.67 -18.33
C GLU A 279 -0.21 -12.50 -18.72
N LYS A 280 -0.32 -13.74 -18.22
CA LYS A 280 -1.50 -14.60 -18.44
C LYS A 280 -2.78 -13.93 -17.94
N MET A 281 -2.74 -13.32 -16.75
CA MET A 281 -3.88 -12.60 -16.19
C MET A 281 -4.28 -11.44 -17.11
N ILE A 282 -3.35 -10.60 -17.57
CA ILE A 282 -3.72 -9.48 -18.46
C ILE A 282 -4.29 -9.96 -19.80
N LYS A 283 -3.79 -11.07 -20.34
CA LYS A 283 -4.30 -11.63 -21.61
C LYS A 283 -5.63 -12.36 -21.46
N GLY A 284 -6.14 -12.54 -20.23
CA GLY A 284 -7.36 -13.31 -19.98
C GLY A 284 -7.18 -14.81 -20.23
N GLU A 285 -5.95 -15.31 -20.18
CA GLU A 285 -5.60 -16.72 -20.44
C GLU A 285 -5.68 -17.59 -19.17
N PHE A 286 -6.38 -17.12 -18.13
CA PHE A 286 -6.52 -17.84 -16.87
C PHE A 286 -7.76 -18.76 -16.91
N ASN A 287 -7.51 -20.06 -16.83
CA ASN A 287 -8.51 -21.10 -16.54
C ASN A 287 -8.49 -21.45 -15.05
#